data_AF-A0A5C7PNX7-F1
#
_entry.id   AF-A0A5C7PNX7-F1
#
_cell.length_a   1.000
_cell.length_b   1.000
_cell.length_c   1.000
_cell.angle_alpha   90.00
_cell.angle_beta   90.00
_cell.angle_gamma   90.00
#
_symmetry.space_group_name_H-M   'P 1'
#
loop_
_entity.id
_entity.type
_entity.pdbx_description
1 polymer ?
#
loop_
_entity_poly.entity_id
_entity_poly.type
_entity_poly.pdbx_seq_one_letter_code
_entity_poly.pdbx_strand_id
1 'polypeptide(L)'
;MSGDPLRKVTAREPYRPSAATHNAVMDAVQWVRAQRTQTGAEGLFESAGFGQVQVLNDSGADRDRFEVLTVRESLVTPDENEIEFQNRVALIGTLPDHPTDFGRFAILAAPLKAGAVGLAWVDGVCPVRIQGAGSYADITDAEAGYLQARPYGHAKILYDSDPETTDERWAVIRLNDPQLHFVGRTSTDHMKNTTELVKVVSGTPGSETLTGEEVSAFNGFADLYEGARVHVDWIDDSFQLSAGDCSATTTSTTTTSTTTGTSSSTTSSTTSSTTTGTTSSTTETSTSTTETTSSSTTETTSSTTETSTSTTETSTSTTTETSTSTTETSTTEPCSGYCYYHWSCGTKIWVFDYNSCWSCGGGTVCCPPTQCGFYEGEIGMTMCAPGQICGSPPTGCSDC
;
A
#
# COMPACT_ATOMS: atom_id res chain seq x y z
N MET A 1 -9.76 -59.75 -58.05
CA MET A 1 -8.65 -59.56 -57.11
C MET A 1 -8.40 -58.07 -57.01
N SER A 2 -8.99 -57.41 -56.01
CA SER A 2 -8.86 -55.98 -55.80
C SER A 2 -7.50 -55.74 -55.15
N GLY A 3 -6.55 -55.15 -55.89
CA GLY A 3 -5.26 -54.75 -55.34
C GLY A 3 -5.43 -53.67 -54.28
N ASP A 4 -4.49 -53.60 -53.33
CA ASP A 4 -4.47 -52.58 -52.28
C ASP A 4 -4.52 -51.17 -52.90
N PRO A 5 -5.60 -50.39 -52.68
CA PRO A 5 -5.79 -49.07 -53.29
C PRO A 5 -4.81 -48.01 -52.75
N LEU A 6 -4.08 -48.30 -51.65
CA LEU A 6 -3.11 -47.39 -51.02
C LEU A 6 -1.65 -47.83 -51.22
N ARG A 7 -1.39 -48.73 -52.18
CA ARG A 7 -0.03 -49.13 -52.52
C ARG A 7 0.83 -47.92 -52.88
N LYS A 8 1.99 -47.78 -52.22
CA LYS A 8 2.99 -46.76 -52.54
C LYS A 8 3.52 -46.97 -53.96
N VAL A 9 3.45 -45.91 -54.77
CA VAL A 9 3.94 -45.89 -56.15
C VAL A 9 5.39 -45.40 -56.15
N THR A 10 6.27 -46.07 -56.86
CA THR A 10 7.69 -45.70 -56.91
C THR A 10 7.94 -44.59 -57.93
N ALA A 11 9.02 -43.84 -57.75
CA ALA A 11 9.38 -42.78 -58.68
C ALA A 11 9.54 -43.35 -60.11
N ARG A 12 8.91 -42.70 -61.09
CA ARG A 12 8.81 -43.09 -62.52
C ARG A 12 7.86 -44.25 -62.85
N GLU A 13 7.11 -44.79 -61.89
CA GLU A 13 6.02 -45.73 -62.20
C GLU A 13 4.78 -44.95 -62.72
N PRO A 14 4.10 -45.41 -63.79
CA PRO A 14 2.91 -44.76 -64.31
C PRO A 14 1.79 -44.73 -63.26
N TYR A 15 1.43 -43.53 -62.80
CA TYR A 15 0.37 -43.35 -61.80
C TYR A 15 -1.00 -43.16 -62.47
N ARG A 16 -1.91 -44.12 -62.24
CA ARG A 16 -3.32 -44.03 -62.64
C ARG A 16 -4.20 -44.31 -61.42
N PRO A 17 -4.65 -43.27 -60.69
CA PRO A 17 -5.42 -43.46 -59.47
C PRO A 17 -6.76 -44.14 -59.79
N SER A 18 -7.08 -45.19 -59.03
CA SER A 18 -8.43 -45.76 -59.04
C SER A 18 -9.38 -44.83 -58.29
N ALA A 19 -10.69 -44.93 -58.56
CA ALA A 19 -11.70 -44.19 -57.80
C ALA A 19 -11.62 -44.50 -56.29
N ALA A 20 -11.30 -45.74 -55.92
CA ALA A 20 -11.10 -46.14 -54.52
C ALA A 20 -9.91 -45.41 -53.87
N THR A 21 -8.79 -45.27 -54.58
CA THR A 21 -7.62 -44.51 -54.12
C THR A 21 -7.95 -43.03 -53.97
N HIS A 22 -8.68 -42.46 -54.92
CA HIS A 22 -9.06 -41.04 -54.88
C HIS A 22 -9.97 -40.73 -53.69
N ASN A 23 -11.00 -41.55 -53.48
CA ASN A 23 -11.93 -41.38 -52.35
C ASN A 23 -11.21 -41.55 -51.01
N ALA A 24 -10.34 -42.57 -50.86
CA ALA A 24 -9.57 -42.76 -49.63
C ALA A 24 -8.63 -41.59 -49.31
N VAL A 25 -8.02 -40.97 -50.33
CA VAL A 25 -7.22 -39.75 -50.15
C VAL A 25 -8.10 -38.56 -49.79
N MET A 26 -9.27 -38.41 -50.41
CA MET A 26 -10.22 -37.34 -50.08
C MET A 26 -10.76 -37.49 -48.65
N ASP A 27 -11.08 -38.70 -48.21
CA ASP A 27 -11.49 -39.02 -46.84
C ASP A 27 -10.37 -38.69 -45.85
N ALA A 28 -9.13 -39.05 -46.17
CA ALA A 28 -7.96 -38.69 -45.34
C ALA A 28 -7.73 -37.17 -45.30
N VAL A 29 -7.91 -36.45 -46.40
CA VAL A 29 -7.81 -34.98 -46.44
C VAL A 29 -8.94 -34.35 -45.62
N GLN A 30 -10.16 -34.86 -45.72
CA GLN A 30 -11.29 -34.40 -44.90
C GLN A 30 -11.04 -34.67 -43.43
N TRP A 31 -10.50 -35.84 -43.07
CA TRP A 31 -10.12 -36.17 -41.70
C TRP A 31 -9.00 -35.26 -41.19
N VAL A 32 -7.93 -35.01 -41.97
CA VAL A 32 -6.86 -34.07 -41.58
C VAL A 32 -7.39 -32.64 -41.46
N ARG A 33 -8.32 -32.22 -42.31
CA ARG A 33 -8.97 -30.90 -42.21
C ARG A 33 -9.85 -30.82 -40.97
N ALA A 34 -10.71 -31.80 -40.74
CA ALA A 34 -11.54 -31.90 -39.54
C ALA A 34 -10.68 -31.92 -38.28
N GLN A 35 -9.55 -32.63 -38.31
CA GLN A 35 -8.61 -32.69 -37.20
C GLN A 35 -7.81 -31.40 -37.03
N ARG A 36 -7.53 -30.63 -38.08
CA ARG A 36 -6.95 -29.27 -37.97
C ARG A 36 -7.96 -28.25 -37.46
N THR A 37 -9.23 -28.42 -37.79
CA THR A 37 -10.33 -27.61 -37.25
C THR A 37 -10.60 -28.00 -35.78
N GLN A 38 -10.47 -29.28 -35.41
CA GLN A 38 -10.55 -29.77 -34.03
C GLN A 38 -9.25 -29.54 -33.23
N THR A 39 -8.06 -29.43 -33.82
CA THR A 39 -6.86 -29.00 -33.05
C THR A 39 -6.84 -27.50 -32.80
N GLY A 40 -7.82 -26.75 -33.31
CA GLY A 40 -8.19 -25.43 -32.78
C GLY A 40 -9.15 -25.48 -31.59
N ALA A 41 -9.70 -26.66 -31.24
CA ALA A 41 -10.67 -26.86 -30.17
C ALA A 41 -10.54 -28.28 -29.56
N GLU A 42 -9.87 -28.35 -28.40
CA GLU A 42 -9.84 -29.46 -27.43
C GLU A 42 -8.65 -30.44 -27.52
N GLY A 43 -7.82 -30.38 -26.46
CA GLY A 43 -6.77 -31.36 -26.17
C GLY A 43 -5.60 -30.82 -25.35
N LEU A 44 -5.44 -29.50 -25.32
CA LEU A 44 -4.74 -28.83 -24.22
C LEU A 44 -5.85 -28.31 -23.32
N PHE A 45 -5.66 -28.39 -22.00
CA PHE A 45 -6.34 -27.48 -21.09
C PHE A 45 -6.39 -26.13 -21.81
N GLU A 46 -7.58 -25.55 -21.95
CA GLU A 46 -7.72 -24.13 -22.24
C GLU A 46 -6.88 -23.48 -21.16
N SER A 47 -5.62 -23.20 -21.50
CA SER A 47 -4.64 -22.74 -20.56
C SER A 47 -5.23 -21.43 -20.16
N ALA A 48 -5.84 -21.39 -18.98
CA ALA A 48 -5.92 -20.18 -18.20
C ALA A 48 -4.55 -19.53 -18.43
N GLY A 49 -4.53 -18.37 -19.08
CA GLY A 49 -3.27 -17.71 -19.39
C GLY A 49 -2.49 -17.65 -18.08
N PHE A 50 -1.17 -17.87 -18.10
CA PHE A 50 -0.36 -17.88 -16.87
C PHE A 50 -0.86 -16.82 -15.88
N GLY A 51 -1.28 -17.25 -14.68
CA GLY A 51 -1.84 -16.38 -13.65
C GLY A 51 -3.38 -16.19 -13.66
N GLN A 52 -4.13 -16.96 -14.44
CA GLN A 52 -5.61 -16.97 -14.41
C GLN A 52 -6.17 -18.17 -13.64
N VAL A 53 -7.27 -17.96 -12.91
CA VAL A 53 -8.00 -18.99 -12.16
C VAL A 53 -9.51 -18.86 -12.40
N GLN A 54 -10.26 -19.92 -12.07
CA GLN A 54 -11.72 -19.88 -12.11
C GLN A 54 -12.25 -19.19 -10.84
N VAL A 55 -13.17 -18.24 -11.02
CA VAL A 55 -13.80 -17.49 -9.92
C VAL A 55 -15.31 -17.52 -10.11
N LEU A 56 -16.04 -17.90 -9.05
CA LEU A 56 -17.48 -17.72 -8.93
C LEU A 56 -17.77 -16.27 -8.54
N ASN A 57 -18.63 -15.58 -9.29
CA ASN A 57 -19.10 -14.25 -8.89
C ASN A 57 -20.22 -14.37 -7.85
N ASP A 58 -19.88 -14.20 -6.57
CA ASP A 58 -20.82 -14.13 -5.45
C ASP A 58 -20.95 -12.70 -4.89
N SER A 59 -20.64 -11.69 -5.70
CA SER A 59 -20.74 -10.27 -5.30
C SER A 59 -22.17 -9.70 -5.26
N GLY A 60 -23.17 -10.51 -5.64
CA GLY A 60 -24.58 -10.12 -5.68
C GLY A 60 -25.03 -9.33 -6.92
N ALA A 61 -24.14 -9.01 -7.85
CA ALA A 61 -24.45 -8.31 -9.10
C ALA A 61 -23.67 -8.85 -10.29
N ASP A 62 -24.16 -8.59 -11.50
CA ASP A 62 -23.41 -8.83 -12.73
C ASP A 62 -22.19 -7.91 -12.75
N ARG A 63 -21.05 -8.46 -13.20
CA ARG A 63 -19.77 -7.76 -13.24
C ARG A 63 -19.22 -7.69 -14.64
N ASP A 64 -18.63 -6.55 -14.97
CA ASP A 64 -18.02 -6.31 -16.26
C ASP A 64 -16.57 -6.81 -16.31
N ARG A 65 -16.02 -6.80 -17.54
CA ARG A 65 -14.63 -7.14 -17.75
C ARG A 65 -13.72 -6.11 -17.07
N PHE A 66 -12.65 -6.59 -16.44
CA PHE A 66 -11.67 -5.81 -15.68
C PHE A 66 -12.17 -5.25 -14.36
N GLU A 67 -13.36 -5.65 -13.91
CA GLU A 67 -13.79 -5.42 -12.54
C GLU A 67 -13.07 -6.36 -11.57
N VAL A 68 -13.06 -5.95 -10.31
CA VAL A 68 -12.31 -6.54 -9.21
C VAL A 68 -13.26 -7.30 -8.30
N LEU A 69 -12.85 -8.50 -7.90
CA LEU A 69 -13.51 -9.29 -6.86
C LEU A 69 -12.47 -9.69 -5.81
N THR A 70 -12.85 -9.72 -4.53
CA THR A 70 -12.00 -10.32 -3.50
C THR A 70 -12.17 -11.81 -3.45
N VAL A 71 -11.12 -12.51 -3.05
CA VAL A 71 -11.07 -13.97 -3.11
C VAL A 71 -10.67 -14.55 -1.75
N ARG A 72 -11.57 -15.33 -1.15
CA ARG A 72 -11.39 -15.88 0.21
C ARG A 72 -11.35 -17.40 0.25
N GLU A 73 -12.33 -18.04 -0.37
CA GLU A 73 -12.59 -19.47 -0.22
C GLU A 73 -12.46 -20.21 -1.55
N SER A 74 -12.20 -21.53 -1.48
CA SER A 74 -12.28 -22.39 -2.65
C SER A 74 -13.72 -22.82 -2.88
N LEU A 75 -14.13 -22.84 -4.15
CA LEU A 75 -15.47 -23.29 -4.56
C LEU A 75 -15.68 -24.79 -4.29
N VAL A 76 -14.62 -25.59 -4.34
CA VAL A 76 -14.65 -27.03 -4.08
C VAL A 76 -13.64 -27.32 -2.99
N THR A 77 -14.10 -27.86 -1.87
CA THR A 77 -13.18 -28.23 -0.78
C THR A 77 -12.64 -29.66 -0.96
N PRO A 78 -11.47 -29.99 -0.38
CA PRO A 78 -10.94 -31.36 -0.43
C PRO A 78 -11.90 -32.41 0.15
N ASP A 79 -12.69 -32.03 1.16
CA ASP A 79 -13.67 -32.90 1.81
C ASP A 79 -14.86 -33.24 0.88
N GLU A 80 -15.20 -32.35 -0.05
CA GLU A 80 -16.27 -32.57 -1.03
C GLU A 80 -15.77 -33.38 -2.22
N ASN A 81 -14.63 -33.00 -2.80
CA ASN A 81 -14.05 -33.67 -3.96
C ASN A 81 -12.55 -33.40 -4.10
N GLU A 82 -11.73 -34.19 -3.42
CA GLU A 82 -10.26 -34.10 -3.46
C GLU A 82 -9.69 -34.17 -4.88
N ILE A 83 -10.23 -35.03 -5.74
CA ILE A 83 -9.75 -35.20 -7.11
C ILE A 83 -9.98 -33.91 -7.91
N GLU A 84 -11.13 -33.27 -7.75
CA GLU A 84 -11.43 -32.02 -8.45
C GLU A 84 -10.61 -30.86 -7.91
N PHE A 85 -10.46 -30.74 -6.58
CA PHE A 85 -9.61 -29.75 -5.94
C PHE A 85 -8.15 -29.81 -6.44
N GLN A 86 -7.59 -31.01 -6.60
CA GLN A 86 -6.24 -31.19 -7.13
C GLN A 86 -6.12 -30.86 -8.62
N ASN A 87 -7.20 -31.05 -9.38
CA ASN A 87 -7.21 -30.84 -10.82
C ASN A 87 -7.57 -29.41 -11.23
N ARG A 88 -8.29 -28.66 -10.38
CA ARG A 88 -8.81 -27.32 -10.70
C ARG A 88 -8.86 -26.45 -9.45
N VAL A 89 -8.21 -25.29 -9.54
CA VAL A 89 -8.36 -24.21 -8.55
C VAL A 89 -9.53 -23.33 -8.97
N ALA A 90 -10.64 -23.47 -8.25
CA ALA A 90 -11.79 -22.59 -8.36
C ALA A 90 -12.01 -21.88 -7.03
N LEU A 91 -12.22 -20.57 -7.08
CA LEU A 91 -12.33 -19.70 -5.92
C LEU A 91 -13.66 -18.94 -5.91
N ILE A 92 -14.08 -18.47 -4.74
CA ILE A 92 -15.29 -17.67 -4.57
C ILE A 92 -14.91 -16.20 -4.52
N GLY A 93 -15.48 -15.41 -5.44
CA GLY A 93 -15.28 -13.99 -5.58
C GLY A 93 -16.40 -13.19 -4.92
N THR A 94 -16.08 -12.38 -3.91
CA THR A 94 -17.04 -11.55 -3.19
C THR A 94 -16.80 -10.05 -3.46
N LEU A 95 -17.72 -9.21 -2.95
CA LEU A 95 -17.50 -7.76 -2.96
C LEU A 95 -16.29 -7.42 -2.07
N PRO A 96 -15.40 -6.51 -2.50
CA PRO A 96 -14.23 -6.18 -1.70
C PRO A 96 -14.55 -5.55 -0.34
N ASP A 97 -13.82 -5.99 0.69
CA ASP A 97 -13.97 -5.57 2.09
C ASP A 97 -12.60 -5.18 2.64
N HIS A 98 -12.35 -3.87 2.76
CA HIS A 98 -11.06 -3.33 3.19
C HIS A 98 -11.13 -2.92 4.67
N PRO A 99 -10.14 -3.29 5.50
CA PRO A 99 -8.84 -3.86 5.15
C PRO A 99 -8.76 -5.40 5.15
N THR A 100 -9.86 -6.10 5.42
CA THR A 100 -9.84 -7.56 5.68
C THR A 100 -9.36 -8.38 4.48
N ASP A 101 -9.66 -7.93 3.27
CA ASP A 101 -9.28 -8.59 2.01
C ASP A 101 -8.05 -7.97 1.34
N PHE A 102 -7.29 -7.15 2.06
CA PHE A 102 -6.12 -6.47 1.51
C PHE A 102 -5.16 -7.49 0.86
N GLY A 103 -4.85 -7.28 -0.42
CA GLY A 103 -4.01 -8.18 -1.21
C GLY A 103 -4.65 -9.49 -1.67
N ARG A 104 -5.93 -9.74 -1.39
CA ARG A 104 -6.65 -10.96 -1.78
C ARG A 104 -7.73 -10.64 -2.81
N PHE A 105 -7.32 -10.34 -4.03
CA PHE A 105 -8.24 -9.99 -5.10
C PHE A 105 -7.87 -10.59 -6.45
N ALA A 106 -8.86 -10.64 -7.34
CA ALA A 106 -8.76 -11.08 -8.71
C ALA A 106 -9.47 -10.11 -9.66
N ILE A 107 -9.01 -10.04 -10.91
CA ILE A 107 -9.56 -9.14 -11.93
C ILE A 107 -10.22 -9.94 -13.04
N LEU A 108 -11.47 -9.65 -13.37
CA LEU A 108 -12.25 -10.44 -14.31
C LEU A 108 -11.74 -10.34 -15.74
N ALA A 109 -11.52 -11.51 -16.38
CA ALA A 109 -11.05 -11.59 -17.76
C ALA A 109 -12.13 -11.35 -18.81
N ALA A 110 -13.39 -11.58 -18.44
CA ALA A 110 -14.58 -11.37 -19.25
C ALA A 110 -15.76 -10.96 -18.34
N PRO A 111 -16.83 -10.37 -18.90
CA PRO A 111 -18.03 -10.09 -18.12
C PRO A 111 -18.59 -11.37 -17.48
N LEU A 112 -19.01 -11.28 -16.23
CA LEU A 112 -19.41 -12.42 -15.41
C LEU A 112 -20.71 -12.12 -14.66
N LYS A 113 -21.76 -12.88 -14.97
CA LYS A 113 -23.06 -12.75 -14.30
C LYS A 113 -22.97 -13.17 -12.83
N ALA A 114 -23.87 -12.63 -12.00
CA ALA A 114 -24.01 -13.09 -10.62
C ALA A 114 -24.29 -14.61 -10.58
N GLY A 115 -23.58 -15.32 -9.70
CA GLY A 115 -23.65 -16.77 -9.53
C GLY A 115 -23.00 -17.59 -10.65
N ALA A 116 -22.35 -16.96 -11.63
CA ALA A 116 -21.64 -17.67 -12.70
C ALA A 116 -20.15 -17.80 -12.39
N VAL A 117 -19.51 -18.83 -12.96
CA VAL A 117 -18.07 -19.07 -12.88
C VAL A 117 -17.40 -18.57 -14.15
N GLY A 118 -16.33 -17.77 -13.99
CA GLY A 118 -15.55 -17.21 -15.09
C GLY A 118 -14.05 -17.25 -14.81
N LEU A 119 -13.25 -16.77 -15.77
CA LEU A 119 -11.81 -16.62 -15.59
C LEU A 119 -11.48 -15.24 -15.01
N ALA A 120 -10.56 -15.20 -14.05
CA ALA A 120 -10.02 -13.98 -13.48
C ALA A 120 -8.49 -14.06 -13.36
N TRP A 121 -7.81 -12.93 -13.50
CA TRP A 121 -6.38 -12.79 -13.22
C TRP A 121 -6.14 -12.66 -11.72
N VAL A 122 -5.26 -13.50 -11.20
CA VAL A 122 -4.73 -13.43 -9.83
C VAL A 122 -3.22 -13.15 -9.81
N ASP A 123 -2.56 -13.33 -10.95
CA ASP A 123 -1.13 -13.06 -11.11
C ASP A 123 -0.82 -12.57 -12.52
N GLY A 124 0.33 -11.92 -12.68
CA GLY A 124 0.82 -11.41 -13.96
C GLY A 124 0.44 -9.95 -14.24
N VAL A 125 0.33 -9.59 -15.52
CA VAL A 125 0.07 -8.22 -15.96
C VAL A 125 -1.30 -8.14 -16.60
N CYS A 126 -2.14 -7.23 -16.11
CA CYS A 126 -3.49 -7.02 -16.64
C CYS A 126 -3.88 -5.54 -16.63
N PRO A 127 -4.78 -5.11 -17.54
CA PRO A 127 -5.37 -3.79 -17.47
C PRO A 127 -6.52 -3.79 -16.44
N VAL A 128 -6.65 -2.67 -15.74
CA VAL A 128 -7.67 -2.44 -14.70
C VAL A 128 -7.97 -0.95 -14.65
N ARG A 129 -9.09 -0.57 -14.04
CA ARG A 129 -9.33 0.83 -13.70
C ARG A 129 -8.75 1.13 -12.33
N ILE A 130 -8.20 2.33 -12.18
CA ILE A 130 -7.67 2.83 -10.91
C ILE A 130 -8.26 4.21 -10.58
N GLN A 131 -8.35 4.54 -9.31
CA GLN A 131 -8.68 5.87 -8.81
C GLN A 131 -7.66 6.30 -7.75
N GLY A 132 -7.38 7.60 -7.61
CA GLY A 132 -6.40 8.14 -6.66
C GLY A 132 -5.00 8.32 -7.26
N ALA A 133 -4.00 8.45 -6.40
CA ALA A 133 -2.62 8.69 -6.78
C ALA A 133 -1.66 7.76 -6.02
N GLY A 134 -0.70 7.17 -6.73
CA GLY A 134 0.23 6.22 -6.14
C GLY A 134 1.02 5.44 -7.17
N SER A 135 1.97 4.63 -6.71
CA SER A 135 2.73 3.70 -7.55
C SER A 135 2.21 2.27 -7.46
N TYR A 136 1.34 2.01 -6.49
CA TYR A 136 0.72 0.72 -6.24
C TYR A 136 -0.80 0.90 -6.19
N ALA A 137 -1.53 -0.21 -6.29
CA ALA A 137 -2.97 -0.25 -6.24
C ALA A 137 -3.42 -1.45 -5.41
N ASP A 138 -4.53 -1.28 -4.70
CA ASP A 138 -5.21 -2.34 -3.97
C ASP A 138 -6.73 -2.12 -3.97
N ILE A 139 -7.45 -3.01 -3.32
CA ILE A 139 -8.90 -2.89 -3.17
C ILE A 139 -9.29 -1.68 -2.31
N THR A 140 -10.51 -1.20 -2.52
CA THR A 140 -11.21 -0.29 -1.60
C THR A 140 -12.55 -0.88 -1.19
N ASP A 141 -13.06 -0.43 -0.04
CA ASP A 141 -14.25 -1.00 0.56
C ASP A 141 -15.47 -0.88 -0.36
N ALA A 142 -16.20 -1.97 -0.51
CA ALA A 142 -17.45 -2.11 -1.28
C ALA A 142 -17.38 -1.71 -2.77
N GLU A 143 -16.19 -1.65 -3.37
CA GLU A 143 -16.00 -1.20 -4.75
C GLU A 143 -15.37 -2.27 -5.63
N ALA A 144 -15.97 -2.52 -6.79
CA ALA A 144 -15.52 -3.54 -7.73
C ALA A 144 -15.14 -2.96 -9.10
N GLY A 145 -15.48 -1.71 -9.39
CA GLY A 145 -15.22 -1.06 -10.68
C GLY A 145 -13.76 -0.67 -10.88
N TYR A 146 -13.02 -0.42 -9.80
CA TYR A 146 -11.63 0.06 -9.85
C TYR A 146 -10.82 -0.37 -8.61
N LEU A 147 -9.50 -0.29 -8.73
CA LEU A 147 -8.57 -0.37 -7.60
C LEU A 147 -8.20 1.03 -7.11
N GLN A 148 -7.96 1.17 -5.82
CA GLN A 148 -7.46 2.40 -5.22
C GLN A 148 -5.94 2.47 -5.39
N ALA A 149 -5.47 3.46 -6.14
CA ALA A 149 -4.06 3.79 -6.28
C ALA A 149 -3.55 4.46 -4.99
N ARG A 150 -2.43 3.94 -4.46
CA ARG A 150 -1.84 4.29 -3.17
C ARG A 150 -0.30 4.17 -3.21
N PRO A 151 0.43 4.71 -2.21
CA PRO A 151 1.88 4.49 -2.08
C PRO A 151 2.27 3.04 -1.76
N TYR A 152 1.30 2.21 -1.34
CA TYR A 152 1.44 0.82 -0.94
C TYR A 152 0.30 -0.02 -1.55
N GLY A 153 0.42 -1.34 -1.56
CA GLY A 153 -0.56 -2.22 -2.19
C GLY A 153 0.07 -3.48 -2.77
N HIS A 154 -0.77 -4.42 -3.22
CA HIS A 154 -0.35 -5.71 -3.76
C HIS A 154 -0.21 -5.73 -5.29
N ALA A 155 -0.65 -4.67 -5.98
CA ALA A 155 -0.45 -4.51 -7.42
C ALA A 155 0.41 -3.28 -7.74
N LYS A 156 1.45 -3.46 -8.54
CA LYS A 156 2.29 -2.36 -9.01
C LYS A 156 1.72 -1.73 -10.27
N ILE A 157 1.58 -0.41 -10.30
CA ILE A 157 1.14 0.32 -11.49
C ILE A 157 2.34 0.45 -12.44
N LEU A 158 2.21 -0.13 -13.64
CA LEU A 158 3.24 -0.08 -14.69
C LEU A 158 2.98 1.05 -15.68
N TYR A 159 1.70 1.34 -15.93
CA TYR A 159 1.27 2.41 -16.82
C TYR A 159 -0.02 3.01 -16.27
N ASP A 160 -0.08 4.33 -16.29
CA ASP A 160 -1.23 5.15 -15.96
C ASP A 160 -1.61 5.96 -17.21
N SER A 161 -2.87 5.88 -17.63
CA SER A 161 -3.34 6.61 -18.81
C SER A 161 -3.35 8.13 -18.61
N ASP A 162 -3.54 8.59 -17.37
CA ASP A 162 -3.59 10.01 -17.03
C ASP A 162 -3.09 10.23 -15.59
N PRO A 163 -1.76 10.34 -15.38
CA PRO A 163 -1.17 10.47 -14.05
C PRO A 163 -1.41 11.84 -13.39
N GLU A 164 -2.03 12.80 -14.09
CA GLU A 164 -2.31 14.14 -13.55
C GLU A 164 -3.65 14.19 -12.82
N THR A 165 -4.56 13.25 -13.10
CA THR A 165 -5.85 13.16 -12.41
C THR A 165 -5.85 12.09 -11.30
N THR A 166 -6.74 12.28 -10.34
CA THR A 166 -7.07 11.30 -9.31
C THR A 166 -8.40 10.60 -9.57
N ASP A 167 -9.06 10.91 -10.68
CA ASP A 167 -10.31 10.28 -11.10
C ASP A 167 -10.08 8.84 -11.61
N GLU A 168 -11.19 8.12 -11.80
CA GLU A 168 -11.19 6.77 -12.38
C GLU A 168 -10.62 6.79 -13.80
N ARG A 169 -9.60 5.96 -14.03
CA ARG A 169 -8.87 5.90 -15.31
C ARG A 169 -8.27 4.53 -15.56
N TRP A 170 -7.84 4.29 -16.79
CA TRP A 170 -7.22 3.01 -17.16
C TRP A 170 -5.76 2.95 -16.73
N ALA A 171 -5.38 1.80 -16.18
CA ALA A 171 -3.99 1.49 -15.89
C ALA A 171 -3.65 0.08 -16.35
N VAL A 172 -2.35 -0.17 -16.50
CA VAL A 172 -1.80 -1.52 -16.61
C VAL A 172 -1.03 -1.79 -15.33
N ILE A 173 -1.42 -2.86 -14.64
CA ILE A 173 -0.82 -3.24 -13.37
C ILE A 173 -0.13 -4.60 -13.46
N ARG A 174 0.85 -4.81 -12.59
CA ARG A 174 1.41 -6.12 -12.28
C ARG A 174 0.85 -6.58 -10.94
N LEU A 175 0.09 -7.66 -10.96
CA LEU A 175 -0.38 -8.36 -9.77
C LEU A 175 0.78 -9.06 -9.07
N ASN A 176 0.65 -9.26 -7.75
CA ASN A 176 1.61 -9.98 -6.92
C ASN A 176 3.03 -9.35 -6.88
N ASP A 177 3.10 -8.02 -6.90
CA ASP A 177 4.33 -7.22 -6.72
C ASP A 177 4.11 -6.25 -5.54
N PRO A 178 4.10 -6.78 -4.29
CA PRO A 178 3.58 -6.03 -3.16
C PRO A 178 4.57 -5.02 -2.59
N GLN A 179 4.06 -3.84 -2.27
CA GLN A 179 4.69 -2.84 -1.41
C GLN A 179 3.87 -2.77 -0.12
N LEU A 180 4.38 -3.43 0.93
CA LEU A 180 3.71 -3.55 2.22
C LEU A 180 4.20 -2.57 3.28
N HIS A 181 5.26 -1.83 2.94
CA HIS A 181 5.89 -0.84 3.79
C HIS A 181 5.59 0.56 3.26
N PHE A 182 5.19 1.46 4.17
CA PHE A 182 5.09 2.89 3.88
C PHE A 182 5.48 3.74 5.09
N VAL A 183 5.67 5.04 4.84
CA VAL A 183 5.91 6.03 5.89
C VAL A 183 4.62 6.78 6.13
N GLY A 184 4.34 7.07 7.40
CA GLY A 184 3.19 7.86 7.81
C GLY A 184 3.52 8.83 8.95
N ARG A 185 2.51 9.56 9.38
CA ARG A 185 2.54 10.39 10.59
C ARG A 185 1.35 10.06 11.47
N THR A 186 1.57 9.94 12.77
CA THR A 186 0.49 9.73 13.73
C THR A 186 -0.49 10.90 13.67
N SER A 187 -1.79 10.59 13.57
CA SER A 187 -2.85 11.62 13.50
C SER A 187 -3.17 12.23 14.88
N THR A 188 -2.86 11.48 15.93
CA THR A 188 -3.08 11.77 17.35
C THR A 188 -1.98 11.08 18.17
N ASP A 189 -2.04 11.20 19.49
CA ASP A 189 -1.23 10.42 20.41
C ASP A 189 -1.51 8.90 20.25
N HIS A 190 -0.54 8.16 19.73
CA HIS A 190 -0.62 6.73 19.44
C HIS A 190 0.11 5.94 20.53
N MET A 191 -0.60 5.62 21.59
CA MET A 191 -0.04 4.95 22.78
C MET A 191 0.36 3.49 22.48
N LYS A 192 1.29 2.96 23.28
CA LYS A 192 1.68 1.56 23.16
C LYS A 192 0.48 0.61 23.37
N ASN A 193 0.43 -0.44 22.57
CA ASN A 193 -0.63 -1.45 22.50
C ASN A 193 -2.01 -0.90 22.13
N THR A 194 -2.05 0.19 21.34
CA THR A 194 -3.29 0.75 20.82
C THR A 194 -3.28 0.76 19.29
N THR A 195 -4.48 0.79 18.71
CA THR A 195 -4.66 0.95 17.27
C THR A 195 -5.23 2.33 17.02
N GLU A 196 -4.51 3.16 16.27
CA GLU A 196 -4.91 4.53 15.94
C GLU A 196 -4.66 4.80 14.46
N LEU A 197 -5.15 5.93 13.97
CA LEU A 197 -5.00 6.35 12.59
C LEU A 197 -3.61 6.97 12.33
N VAL A 198 -2.98 6.51 11.26
CA VAL A 198 -1.73 7.05 10.71
C VAL A 198 -2.03 7.68 9.37
N LYS A 199 -1.68 8.96 9.22
CA LYS A 199 -1.76 9.69 7.95
C LYS A 199 -0.62 9.22 7.05
N VAL A 200 -0.95 8.71 5.88
CA VAL A 200 0.03 8.24 4.90
C VAL A 200 0.75 9.45 4.30
N VAL A 201 2.07 9.36 4.20
CA VAL A 201 2.88 10.39 3.52
C VAL A 201 3.55 9.82 2.28
N SER A 202 3.75 10.70 1.30
CA SER A 202 4.51 10.42 0.08
C SER A 202 5.65 11.43 -0.08
N GLY A 203 6.66 11.08 -0.87
CA GLY A 203 7.81 11.94 -1.17
C GLY A 203 9.10 11.51 -0.48
N THR A 204 10.13 12.36 -0.58
CA THR A 204 11.45 12.13 -0.02
C THR A 204 11.48 12.51 1.47
N PRO A 205 12.26 11.80 2.32
CA PRO A 205 12.44 12.20 3.71
C PRO A 205 12.78 13.68 3.86
N GLY A 206 12.01 14.41 4.66
CA GLY A 206 12.16 15.85 4.89
C GLY A 206 11.37 16.77 3.94
N SER A 207 10.79 16.24 2.86
CA SER A 207 9.88 16.96 1.94
C SER A 207 8.58 16.18 1.73
N GLU A 208 8.13 15.50 2.78
CA GLU A 208 6.97 14.61 2.75
C GLU A 208 5.67 15.41 2.62
N THR A 209 4.76 14.93 1.77
CA THR A 209 3.41 15.47 1.61
C THR A 209 2.39 14.45 2.10
N LEU A 210 1.37 14.91 2.81
CA LEU A 210 0.23 14.08 3.21
C LEU A 210 -0.56 13.68 1.96
N THR A 211 -0.87 12.40 1.81
CA THR A 211 -1.68 11.91 0.68
C THR A 211 -3.18 12.15 0.89
N GLY A 212 -3.60 12.47 2.12
CA GLY A 212 -5.00 12.55 2.53
C GLY A 212 -5.59 11.19 2.94
N GLU A 213 -4.82 10.12 2.84
CA GLU A 213 -5.20 8.78 3.27
C GLU A 213 -4.81 8.54 4.74
N GLU A 214 -5.69 7.85 5.47
CA GLU A 214 -5.46 7.44 6.85
C GLU A 214 -5.63 5.92 6.98
N VAL A 215 -4.70 5.29 7.70
CA VAL A 215 -4.65 3.85 7.89
C VAL A 215 -4.67 3.55 9.38
N SER A 216 -5.54 2.61 9.78
CA SER A 216 -5.55 2.10 11.15
C SER A 216 -4.37 1.15 11.35
N ALA A 217 -3.45 1.50 12.25
CA ALA A 217 -2.25 0.71 12.51
C ALA A 217 -2.08 0.39 14.00
N PHE A 218 -1.68 -0.84 14.32
CA PHE A 218 -1.40 -1.26 15.69
C PHE A 218 0.02 -0.85 16.12
N ASN A 219 0.15 -0.25 17.29
CA ASN A 219 1.44 0.12 17.87
C ASN A 219 1.86 -0.87 18.95
N GLY A 220 2.84 -1.73 18.65
CA GLY A 220 3.37 -2.71 19.61
C GLY A 220 4.53 -2.23 20.49
N PHE A 221 5.17 -1.08 20.20
CA PHE A 221 6.51 -0.80 20.73
C PHE A 221 6.60 0.28 21.81
N ALA A 222 6.12 1.51 21.57
CA ALA A 222 6.33 2.66 22.47
C ALA A 222 5.24 3.72 22.32
N ASP A 223 5.11 4.63 23.29
CA ASP A 223 4.17 5.75 23.18
C ASP A 223 4.69 6.77 22.17
N LEU A 224 3.87 7.07 21.16
CA LEU A 224 4.15 8.06 20.14
C LEU A 224 3.17 9.22 20.26
N TYR A 225 3.66 10.44 20.10
CA TYR A 225 2.82 11.64 20.16
C TYR A 225 2.33 12.01 18.77
N GLU A 226 1.29 12.85 18.70
CA GLU A 226 0.78 13.39 17.44
C GLU A 226 1.87 13.96 16.53
N GLY A 227 1.81 13.64 15.24
CA GLY A 227 2.74 14.12 14.23
C GLY A 227 4.08 13.38 14.16
N ALA A 228 4.32 12.42 15.05
CA ALA A 228 5.49 11.55 15.01
C ALA A 228 5.54 10.80 13.67
N ARG A 229 6.72 10.77 13.07
CA ARG A 229 6.97 10.05 11.82
C ARG A 229 7.09 8.56 12.14
N VAL A 230 6.35 7.72 11.42
CA VAL A 230 6.29 6.28 11.67
C VAL A 230 6.52 5.50 10.38
N HIS A 231 7.12 4.32 10.53
CA HIS A 231 7.15 3.29 9.51
C HIS A 231 6.06 2.28 9.83
N VAL A 232 5.25 1.97 8.82
CA VAL A 232 4.11 1.07 8.92
C VAL A 232 4.33 -0.10 7.96
N ASP A 233 4.13 -1.30 8.46
CA ASP A 233 4.25 -2.56 7.71
C ASP A 233 2.95 -3.35 7.81
N TRP A 234 2.57 -4.05 6.74
CA TRP A 234 1.52 -5.06 6.80
C TRP A 234 2.06 -6.38 7.37
N ILE A 235 1.64 -6.73 8.58
CA ILE A 235 2.09 -7.91 9.34
C ILE A 235 0.87 -8.64 9.91
N ASP A 236 0.80 -9.95 9.67
CA ASP A 236 -0.28 -10.82 10.18
C ASP A 236 -1.69 -10.30 9.86
N ASP A 237 -1.93 -9.97 8.59
CA ASP A 237 -3.21 -9.44 8.08
C ASP A 237 -3.66 -8.11 8.74
N SER A 238 -2.72 -7.30 9.23
CA SER A 238 -2.99 -5.97 9.78
C SER A 238 -1.82 -5.01 9.57
N PHE A 239 -2.11 -3.70 9.53
CA PHE A 239 -1.05 -2.69 9.55
C PHE A 239 -0.51 -2.54 10.97
N GLN A 240 0.82 -2.60 11.12
CA GLN A 240 1.51 -2.45 12.39
C GLN A 240 2.63 -1.43 12.25
N LEU A 241 2.86 -0.67 13.31
CA LEU A 241 4.02 0.21 13.37
C LEU A 241 5.28 -0.64 13.60
N SER A 242 6.32 -0.45 12.79
CA SER A 242 7.61 -1.14 12.92
C SER A 242 8.73 -0.25 13.45
N ALA A 243 8.62 1.06 13.24
CA ALA A 243 9.51 2.07 13.81
C ALA A 243 8.79 3.41 13.91
N GLY A 244 9.27 4.29 14.78
CA GLY A 244 8.80 5.65 14.89
C GLY A 244 9.87 6.56 15.42
N ASP A 245 9.88 7.81 14.96
CA ASP A 245 10.69 8.83 15.57
C ASP A 245 10.18 9.04 17.00
N CYS A 246 11.03 8.74 17.97
CA CYS A 246 10.85 9.20 19.34
C CYS A 246 11.10 10.71 19.36
N SER A 247 10.29 11.51 18.66
CA SER A 247 10.33 12.96 18.81
C SER A 247 9.74 13.28 20.18
N ALA A 248 10.60 13.13 21.18
CA ALA A 248 10.38 13.58 22.53
C ALA A 248 10.04 15.08 22.47
N THR A 249 9.00 15.43 23.23
CA THR A 249 8.69 16.80 23.64
C THR A 249 7.88 17.58 22.61
N THR A 250 6.56 17.43 22.71
CA THR A 250 5.67 18.58 22.62
C THR A 250 6.27 19.65 23.54
N THR A 251 6.93 20.65 22.96
CA THR A 251 7.32 21.84 23.69
C THR A 251 6.01 22.51 24.07
N SER A 252 5.46 22.07 25.20
CA SER A 252 4.38 22.75 25.88
C SER A 252 4.98 24.06 26.33
N THR A 253 4.78 25.10 25.50
CA THR A 253 5.04 26.49 25.85
C THR A 253 4.15 26.81 27.03
N THR A 254 4.60 26.44 28.23
CA THR A 254 4.02 26.87 29.48
C THR A 254 4.31 28.36 29.54
N THR A 255 3.34 29.15 29.07
CA THR A 255 3.34 30.59 29.26
C THR A 255 3.22 30.80 30.75
N THR A 256 4.37 30.86 31.44
CA THR A 256 4.44 31.29 32.82
C THR A 256 4.19 32.79 32.78
N SER A 257 2.92 33.17 32.90
CA SER A 257 2.53 34.53 33.23
C SER A 257 3.04 34.81 34.63
N THR A 258 4.20 35.47 34.72
CA THR A 258 4.71 36.05 35.96
C THR A 258 3.78 37.21 36.35
N THR A 259 2.65 36.92 36.99
CA THR A 259 1.88 37.93 37.70
C THR A 259 2.65 38.34 38.95
N THR A 260 3.26 39.52 38.91
CA THR A 260 3.68 40.25 40.10
C THR A 260 2.45 40.59 40.93
N GLY A 261 2.11 39.73 41.90
CA GLY A 261 1.01 39.94 42.83
C GLY A 261 1.42 40.91 43.94
N THR A 262 0.91 42.14 43.87
CA THR A 262 0.74 43.02 45.03
C THR A 262 -0.42 42.48 45.86
N SER A 263 -0.12 42.15 47.11
CA SER A 263 -1.06 41.65 48.11
C SER A 263 -2.22 42.63 48.34
N SER A 264 -3.45 42.16 48.13
CA SER A 264 -4.61 42.68 48.87
C SER A 264 -5.57 41.53 49.18
N SER A 265 -5.78 41.33 50.47
CA SER A 265 -6.62 40.32 51.08
C SER A 265 -8.09 40.67 50.96
N THR A 266 -8.92 39.76 50.46
CA THR A 266 -10.35 39.75 50.82
C THR A 266 -10.87 38.33 50.95
N THR A 267 -11.32 38.01 52.16
CA THR A 267 -11.98 36.79 52.62
C THR A 267 -13.40 36.71 52.04
N SER A 268 -13.86 35.53 51.59
CA SER A 268 -15.28 35.08 51.68
C SER A 268 -15.48 33.61 51.27
N SER A 269 -15.83 32.81 52.29
CA SER A 269 -16.75 31.65 52.37
C SER A 269 -17.08 30.75 51.16
N THR A 270 -16.71 29.48 51.34
CA THR A 270 -17.44 28.21 51.17
C THR A 270 -18.89 28.24 50.67
N THR A 271 -19.23 27.37 49.70
CA THR A 271 -20.40 26.46 49.74
C THR A 271 -20.19 25.29 48.77
N SER A 272 -20.37 24.07 49.27
CA SER A 272 -20.34 22.81 48.54
C SER A 272 -21.74 22.46 48.01
N SER A 273 -21.85 21.86 46.83
CA SER A 273 -22.99 21.01 46.51
C SER A 273 -22.64 19.96 45.45
N THR A 274 -22.56 18.74 45.93
CA THR A 274 -22.68 17.46 45.23
C THR A 274 -24.07 17.36 44.58
N THR A 275 -24.16 16.84 43.35
CA THR A 275 -25.42 16.23 42.89
C THR A 275 -25.14 14.99 42.07
N THR A 276 -25.74 13.90 42.52
CA THR A 276 -25.74 12.55 41.96
C THR A 276 -27.07 12.32 41.25
N GLY A 277 -27.05 11.54 40.17
CA GLY A 277 -28.19 10.75 39.69
C GLY A 277 -28.78 11.17 38.34
N THR A 278 -29.47 10.35 37.56
CA THR A 278 -29.85 8.93 37.61
C THR A 278 -30.67 8.69 36.31
N THR A 279 -30.28 7.70 35.50
CA THR A 279 -31.09 6.72 34.73
C THR A 279 -32.15 7.12 33.67
N SER A 280 -32.29 6.21 32.70
CA SER A 280 -33.47 5.86 31.84
C SER A 280 -33.55 6.56 30.46
N SER A 281 -33.44 5.90 29.29
CA SER A 281 -34.10 4.71 28.68
C SER A 281 -35.42 5.02 27.96
N THR A 282 -35.44 4.84 26.62
CA THR A 282 -36.54 4.44 25.68
C THR A 282 -36.01 4.68 24.26
N THR A 283 -35.74 3.72 23.36
CA THR A 283 -36.55 2.68 22.66
C THR A 283 -37.61 3.23 21.69
N GLU A 284 -37.56 2.68 20.46
CA GLU A 284 -38.58 2.50 19.41
C GLU A 284 -38.46 3.40 18.15
N THR A 285 -38.11 2.84 16.95
CA THR A 285 -38.99 2.15 15.94
C THR A 285 -39.55 3.20 14.96
N SER A 286 -39.59 3.13 13.62
CA SER A 286 -39.18 2.23 12.52
C SER A 286 -39.53 2.92 11.18
N THR A 287 -39.00 2.39 10.06
CA THR A 287 -39.63 2.29 8.70
C THR A 287 -39.95 3.59 7.92
N SER A 288 -39.96 3.67 6.57
CA SER A 288 -39.39 2.95 5.43
C SER A 288 -39.68 3.81 4.17
N THR A 289 -38.95 3.57 3.05
CA THR A 289 -39.34 3.67 1.61
C THR A 289 -40.12 4.91 1.12
N THR A 290 -39.86 5.50 -0.06
CA THR A 290 -39.94 4.86 -1.39
C THR A 290 -39.50 5.87 -2.49
N GLU A 291 -38.82 5.37 -3.51
CA GLU A 291 -39.01 5.61 -4.96
C GLU A 291 -38.81 6.98 -5.66
N THR A 292 -37.85 6.96 -6.59
CA THR A 292 -37.86 7.38 -8.01
C THR A 292 -38.45 8.74 -8.43
N THR A 293 -37.72 9.53 -9.22
CA THR A 293 -37.93 9.71 -10.68
C THR A 293 -36.89 10.65 -11.28
N SER A 294 -36.41 10.26 -12.47
CA SER A 294 -35.54 10.93 -13.44
C SER A 294 -35.97 12.35 -13.84
N SER A 295 -35.01 13.20 -14.26
CA SER A 295 -34.93 13.78 -15.62
C SER A 295 -33.91 14.92 -15.74
N SER A 296 -33.04 14.77 -16.74
CA SER A 296 -32.35 15.75 -17.59
C SER A 296 -32.78 17.23 -17.53
N THR A 297 -31.85 18.18 -17.62
CA THR A 297 -31.56 18.97 -18.85
C THR A 297 -30.58 20.14 -18.63
N THR A 298 -29.73 20.34 -19.66
CA THR A 298 -29.12 21.59 -20.20
C THR A 298 -28.18 22.48 -19.39
N GLU A 299 -26.95 22.51 -19.91
CA GLU A 299 -26.06 23.64 -20.16
C GLU A 299 -26.68 25.05 -20.04
N THR A 300 -26.00 25.95 -19.33
CA THR A 300 -25.90 27.36 -19.72
C THR A 300 -24.59 27.94 -19.21
N THR A 301 -23.69 28.19 -20.16
CA THR A 301 -22.47 28.99 -20.05
C THR A 301 -22.84 30.43 -19.66
N SER A 302 -22.17 30.99 -18.64
CA SER A 302 -22.20 32.44 -18.39
C SER A 302 -20.84 32.89 -17.89
N SER A 303 -20.10 33.50 -18.81
CA SER A 303 -18.85 34.22 -18.60
C SER A 303 -19.14 35.59 -18.00
N THR A 304 -18.66 35.85 -16.79
CA THR A 304 -18.59 37.19 -16.21
C THR A 304 -17.14 37.67 -16.20
N THR A 305 -16.89 38.70 -17.01
CA THR A 305 -15.66 39.47 -17.07
C THR A 305 -15.68 40.51 -15.96
N GLU A 306 -14.87 40.32 -14.91
CA GLU A 306 -14.65 41.35 -13.89
C GLU A 306 -13.34 42.10 -14.16
N THR A 307 -13.50 43.38 -14.48
CA THR A 307 -12.44 44.37 -14.65
C THR A 307 -12.05 44.88 -13.26
N SER A 308 -10.81 44.61 -12.83
CA SER A 308 -10.27 45.14 -11.58
C SER A 308 -9.37 46.35 -11.84
N THR A 309 -9.83 47.51 -11.38
CA THR A 309 -9.16 48.81 -11.44
C THR A 309 -8.02 48.87 -10.41
N SER A 310 -6.80 49.09 -10.88
CA SER A 310 -5.62 49.32 -10.03
C SER A 310 -5.62 50.76 -9.50
N THR A 311 -5.58 50.90 -8.16
CA THR A 311 -5.45 52.20 -7.48
C THR A 311 -4.08 52.24 -6.82
N THR A 312 -3.21 53.13 -7.29
CA THR A 312 -1.85 53.33 -6.81
C THR A 312 -1.86 54.29 -5.62
N GLU A 313 -1.72 53.80 -4.39
CA GLU A 313 -1.48 54.63 -3.22
C GLU A 313 0.02 54.65 -2.88
N THR A 314 0.59 55.85 -2.95
CA THR A 314 1.97 56.16 -2.59
C THR A 314 2.05 56.36 -1.08
N SER A 315 2.71 55.46 -0.37
CA SER A 315 2.98 55.57 1.07
C SER A 315 4.46 55.84 1.31
N THR A 316 4.77 57.06 1.75
CA THR A 316 6.09 57.48 2.24
C THR A 316 6.29 56.94 3.66
N SER A 317 7.33 56.14 3.89
CA SER A 317 7.70 55.68 5.23
C SER A 317 9.11 56.14 5.60
N THR A 318 9.21 56.64 6.83
CA THR A 318 10.35 57.32 7.43
C THR A 318 11.30 56.30 8.05
N THR A 319 12.58 56.36 7.66
CA THR A 319 13.65 55.49 8.15
C THR A 319 13.97 55.80 9.62
N THR A 320 13.85 54.81 10.51
CA THR A 320 14.39 54.86 11.88
C THR A 320 15.44 53.76 12.00
N GLU A 321 16.71 54.16 12.11
CA GLU A 321 17.85 53.25 12.26
C GLU A 321 17.83 52.59 13.64
N THR A 322 17.61 51.27 13.68
CA THR A 322 17.84 50.43 14.86
C THR A 322 18.99 49.48 14.54
N SER A 323 20.08 49.61 15.29
CA SER A 323 21.28 48.80 15.12
C SER A 323 21.07 47.41 15.77
N THR A 324 20.80 46.40 14.95
CA THR A 324 20.71 45.00 15.39
C THR A 324 22.06 44.31 15.18
N SER A 325 22.65 43.80 16.26
CA SER A 325 23.86 42.96 16.21
C SER A 325 23.44 41.51 15.91
N THR A 326 23.79 41.02 14.73
CA THR A 326 23.53 39.64 14.30
C THR A 326 24.66 38.74 14.79
N THR A 327 24.37 37.81 15.69
CA THR A 327 25.30 36.72 16.02
C THR A 327 25.08 35.59 15.00
N GLU A 328 26.01 35.42 14.07
CA GLU A 328 26.01 34.29 13.14
C GLU A 328 26.31 33.00 13.91
N THR A 329 25.27 32.18 14.12
CA THR A 329 25.44 30.82 14.61
C THR A 329 25.71 29.94 13.40
N SER A 330 26.97 29.57 13.15
CA SER A 330 27.29 28.60 12.11
C SER A 330 26.78 27.22 12.54
N THR A 331 25.60 26.83 12.07
CA THR A 331 25.13 25.46 12.16
C THR A 331 26.00 24.59 11.26
N THR A 332 26.91 23.84 11.85
CA THR A 332 27.67 22.79 11.16
C THR A 332 26.69 21.73 10.66
N GLU A 333 26.71 21.48 9.36
CA GLU A 333 25.89 20.47 8.69
C GLU A 333 26.10 19.10 9.36
N PRO A 334 25.03 18.35 9.68
CA PRO A 334 25.15 17.06 10.36
C PRO A 334 25.94 16.09 9.49
N CYS A 335 26.92 15.42 10.10
CA CYS A 335 27.70 14.38 9.44
C CYS A 335 26.79 13.25 8.94
N SER A 336 26.97 12.82 7.69
CA SER A 336 26.30 11.66 7.13
C SER A 336 27.16 10.39 7.24
N GLY A 337 26.54 9.28 7.65
CA GLY A 337 27.17 7.96 7.73
C GLY A 337 27.05 7.28 9.09
N TYR A 338 27.56 6.06 9.17
CA TYR A 338 27.52 5.21 10.37
C TYR A 338 28.87 4.52 10.63
N CYS A 339 29.13 4.21 11.89
CA CYS A 339 30.24 3.39 12.34
C CYS A 339 29.69 2.06 12.84
N TYR A 340 30.31 0.95 12.41
CA TYR A 340 29.92 -0.40 12.75
C TYR A 340 30.93 -1.02 13.69
N TYR A 341 30.41 -1.71 14.69
CA TYR A 341 31.17 -2.43 15.70
C TYR A 341 30.60 -3.82 15.89
N HIS A 342 31.44 -4.78 16.26
CA HIS A 342 30.98 -6.05 16.82
C HIS A 342 31.37 -6.16 18.29
N TRP A 343 30.50 -6.78 19.09
CA TRP A 343 30.76 -7.04 20.50
C TRP A 343 31.65 -8.27 20.66
N SER A 344 32.76 -8.14 21.39
CA SER A 344 33.59 -9.28 21.80
C SER A 344 33.44 -9.53 23.29
N CYS A 345 32.81 -10.64 23.65
CA CYS A 345 32.60 -11.07 25.02
C CYS A 345 33.91 -11.41 25.74
N GLY A 346 34.89 -11.96 25.01
CA GLY A 346 36.21 -12.28 25.57
C GLY A 346 36.96 -11.06 26.10
N THR A 347 36.78 -9.91 25.45
CA THR A 347 37.42 -8.65 25.85
C THR A 347 36.47 -7.64 26.47
N LYS A 348 35.16 -7.92 26.45
CA LYS A 348 34.05 -7.06 26.91
C LYS A 348 34.12 -5.64 26.34
N ILE A 349 34.46 -5.55 25.07
CA ILE A 349 34.53 -4.27 24.35
C ILE A 349 33.86 -4.39 22.98
N TRP A 350 33.37 -3.26 22.51
CA TRP A 350 33.02 -3.06 21.10
C TRP A 350 34.30 -2.94 20.29
N VAL A 351 34.50 -3.86 19.36
CA VAL A 351 35.60 -3.85 18.39
C VAL A 351 35.09 -3.16 17.14
N PHE A 352 35.84 -2.18 16.66
CA PHE A 352 35.49 -1.45 15.44
C PHE A 352 35.70 -2.33 14.21
N ASP A 353 34.70 -2.41 13.33
CA ASP A 353 34.81 -3.10 12.05
C ASP A 353 35.14 -2.14 10.92
N TYR A 354 34.17 -1.28 10.57
CA TYR A 354 34.28 -0.34 9.47
C TYR A 354 33.36 0.87 9.69
N ASN A 355 33.55 1.92 8.90
CA ASN A 355 32.66 3.09 8.89
C ASN A 355 32.29 3.49 7.45
N SER A 356 31.13 4.12 7.31
CA SER A 356 30.64 4.75 6.09
C SER A 356 30.59 6.29 6.22
N CYS A 357 31.39 6.85 7.14
CA CYS A 357 31.41 8.27 7.40
C CYS A 357 32.08 9.02 6.25
N TRP A 358 31.29 9.64 5.39
CA TRP A 358 31.78 10.53 4.34
C TRP A 358 31.36 11.96 4.70
N SER A 359 32.26 12.93 4.55
CA SER A 359 32.02 14.39 4.69
C SER A 359 32.13 15.10 6.06
N CYS A 360 32.67 14.50 7.13
CA CYS A 360 32.95 15.27 8.35
C CYS A 360 34.21 16.15 8.22
N GLY A 361 34.04 17.46 7.99
CA GLY A 361 35.09 18.45 7.74
C GLY A 361 36.09 18.75 8.88
N GLY A 362 36.31 17.83 9.82
CA GLY A 362 37.19 18.03 10.98
C GLY A 362 37.86 16.77 11.52
N GLY A 363 37.88 15.68 10.75
CA GLY A 363 38.29 14.37 11.24
C GLY A 363 37.10 13.65 11.87
N THR A 364 36.72 12.51 11.29
CA THR A 364 35.60 11.73 11.77
C THR A 364 36.03 10.89 12.97
N VAL A 365 35.28 10.97 14.07
CA VAL A 365 35.50 10.11 15.23
C VAL A 365 34.32 9.15 15.33
N CYS A 366 34.61 7.85 15.22
CA CYS A 366 33.66 6.79 15.47
C CYS A 366 33.68 6.45 16.96
N CYS A 367 32.55 6.66 17.65
CA CYS A 367 32.42 6.30 19.05
C CYS A 367 31.64 4.99 19.21
N PRO A 368 32.15 4.03 20.02
CA PRO A 368 31.44 2.78 20.25
C PRO A 368 30.13 3.03 21.02
N PRO A 369 29.15 2.12 20.93
CA PRO A 369 27.95 2.16 21.76
C PRO A 369 28.29 2.24 23.26
N THR A 370 27.50 3.01 24.01
CA THR A 370 27.67 3.17 25.47
C THR A 370 27.07 2.02 26.28
N GLN A 371 26.33 1.12 25.64
CA GLN A 371 25.74 -0.06 26.26
C GLN A 371 26.61 -1.29 25.97
N CYS A 372 26.64 -2.25 26.88
CA CYS A 372 27.30 -3.54 26.66
C CYS A 372 26.53 -4.36 25.63
N GLY A 373 27.23 -5.15 24.82
CA GLY A 373 26.58 -6.20 24.04
C GLY A 373 26.17 -7.39 24.91
N PHE A 374 25.19 -8.15 24.44
CA PHE A 374 24.58 -9.31 25.07
C PHE A 374 25.19 -10.63 24.60
N TYR A 375 25.75 -10.70 23.39
CA TYR A 375 26.32 -11.93 22.84
C TYR A 375 27.49 -11.67 21.87
N GLU A 376 28.37 -12.66 21.70
CA GLU A 376 29.53 -12.56 20.81
C GLU A 376 29.10 -12.27 19.36
N GLY A 377 29.68 -11.24 18.76
CA GLY A 377 29.37 -10.84 17.39
C GLY A 377 28.09 -10.01 17.24
N GLU A 378 27.44 -9.59 18.33
CA GLU A 378 26.38 -8.58 18.24
C GLU A 378 26.89 -7.34 17.52
N ILE A 379 26.09 -6.78 16.61
CA ILE A 379 26.48 -5.63 15.79
C ILE A 379 25.88 -4.36 16.39
N GLY A 380 26.74 -3.39 16.70
CA GLY A 380 26.38 -2.08 17.19
C GLY A 380 26.62 -1.02 16.11
N MET A 381 25.69 -0.09 15.97
CA MET A 381 25.80 1.01 15.01
C MET A 381 25.72 2.36 15.73
N THR A 382 26.62 3.28 15.40
CA THR A 382 26.59 4.66 15.91
C THR A 382 26.71 5.66 14.77
N MET A 383 26.06 6.81 14.91
CA MET A 383 26.16 7.91 13.93
C MET A 383 27.51 8.61 14.03
N CYS A 384 28.03 9.08 12.90
CA CYS A 384 29.29 9.84 12.86
C CYS A 384 29.13 11.18 13.60
N ALA A 385 30.05 11.50 14.51
CA ALA A 385 30.06 12.77 15.25
C ALA A 385 31.30 13.61 14.89
N PRO A 386 31.15 14.93 14.62
CA PRO A 386 32.29 15.80 14.35
C PRO A 386 33.03 16.17 15.65
N GLY A 387 34.33 15.86 15.71
CA GLY A 387 35.25 16.42 16.72
C GLY A 387 34.99 16.07 18.19
N GLN A 388 34.11 15.11 18.48
CA GLN A 388 33.79 14.73 19.85
C GLN A 388 34.79 13.71 20.39
N ILE A 389 35.30 13.95 21.61
CA ILE A 389 36.06 12.93 22.35
C ILE A 389 35.07 11.86 22.78
N CYS A 390 35.27 10.62 22.33
CA CYS A 390 34.39 9.53 22.71
C CYS A 390 34.38 9.35 24.23
N GLY A 391 33.18 9.12 24.76
CA GLY A 391 33.03 8.66 26.14
C GLY A 391 33.84 7.38 26.37
N SER A 392 34.21 7.13 27.61
CA SER A 392 34.87 5.88 27.97
C SER A 392 33.97 4.69 27.60
N PRO A 393 34.54 3.57 27.13
CA PRO A 393 33.77 2.36 26.82
C PRO A 393 32.98 1.92 28.05
N PRO A 394 31.84 1.21 27.85
CA PRO A 394 31.03 0.72 28.96
C PRO A 394 31.89 -0.09 29.94
N THR A 395 31.79 0.25 31.22
CA THR A 395 32.44 -0.50 32.30
C THR A 395 31.39 -1.31 33.06
N GLY A 396 31.78 -2.47 33.59
CA GLY A 396 30.87 -3.32 34.37
C GLY A 396 29.96 -4.22 33.54
N CYS A 397 30.32 -4.55 32.30
CA CYS A 397 29.59 -5.52 31.50
C CYS A 397 29.64 -6.91 32.17
N SER A 398 28.46 -7.49 32.39
CA SER A 398 28.33 -8.88 32.84
C SER A 398 29.00 -9.82 31.85
N ASP A 399 29.39 -11.01 32.30
CA ASP A 399 29.82 -12.06 31.39
C ASP A 399 28.66 -12.35 30.41
N CYS A 400 28.95 -12.31 29.12
CA CYS A 400 28.25 -13.19 28.19
C CYS A 400 28.73 -14.63 28.47
#